data_AF-A0A7Y8J9P8-F1
#
_entry.id   AF-A0A7Y8J9P8-F1
#
_cell.length_a   1.000
_cell.length_b   1.000
_cell.length_c   1.000
_cell.angle_alpha   90.00
_cell.angle_beta   90.00
_cell.angle_gamma   90.00
#
_symmetry.space_group_name_H-M   'P 1'
#
loop_
_entity.id
_entity.type
_entity.pdbx_description
1 polymer ?
#
loop_
_entity_poly.entity_id
_entity_poly.type
_entity_poly.pdbx_seq_one_letter_code
_entity_poly.pdbx_strand_id
1 'polypeptide(L)'
;KPIDIYFHTYIATKPEGLKSLEEVFSWALQQETTPVFASEYARKALDFRRVVIARSATGWRVRGAEHLRTLRWPRSLGVPALSRSSGVAGYVEKGEGGYLHLSANQAELVFSPQVEALPRLVSANGQIIDYRRGRDGNVRWRLQAHVPLVFSLANSGSCRIEADGRPLEPSRRDGGITHYRLTDHAAATIEALCRR
;
A
#
# COMPACT_ATOMS: atom_id res chain seq x y z
N LYS A 1 7.08 -10.28 -10.31
CA LYS A 1 8.51 -9.94 -10.54
C LYS A 1 8.59 -8.45 -10.84
N PRO A 2 9.70 -7.74 -10.53
CA PRO A 2 9.84 -6.34 -10.89
C PRO A 2 9.78 -6.16 -12.41
N ILE A 3 9.30 -4.99 -12.84
CA ILE A 3 9.36 -4.52 -14.22
C ILE A 3 10.38 -3.38 -14.22
N ASP A 4 11.41 -3.51 -15.05
CA ASP A 4 12.44 -2.48 -15.25
C ASP A 4 12.39 -2.02 -16.70
N ILE A 5 12.29 -0.70 -16.91
CA ILE A 5 12.23 -0.08 -18.23
C ILE A 5 13.51 0.73 -18.39
N TYR A 6 14.52 0.10 -18.99
CA TYR A 6 15.78 0.74 -19.33
C TYR A 6 15.75 1.24 -20.77
N PHE A 7 16.12 2.50 -20.99
CA PHE A 7 16.25 3.08 -22.32
C PHE A 7 17.31 4.18 -22.33
N HIS A 8 17.85 4.46 -23.52
CA HIS A 8 18.70 5.63 -23.75
C HIS A 8 17.87 6.78 -24.32
N THR A 9 18.19 8.01 -23.94
CA THR A 9 17.46 9.21 -24.38
C THR A 9 17.41 9.39 -25.90
N TYR A 10 18.36 8.80 -26.66
CA TYR A 10 18.33 8.86 -28.11
C TYR A 10 17.07 8.21 -28.72
N ILE A 11 16.39 7.28 -28.02
CA ILE A 11 15.15 6.65 -28.51
C ILE A 11 14.05 7.69 -28.78
N ALA A 12 14.06 8.80 -28.03
CA ALA A 12 13.09 9.87 -28.16
C ALA A 12 13.42 10.86 -29.31
N THR A 13 14.53 10.66 -30.04
CA THR A 13 14.91 11.53 -31.18
C THR A 13 14.15 11.20 -32.46
N LYS A 14 13.45 10.06 -32.50
CA LYS A 14 12.64 9.61 -33.63
C LYS A 14 11.18 9.42 -33.17
N PRO A 15 10.19 9.91 -33.93
CA PRO A 15 8.78 9.76 -33.57
C PRO A 15 8.37 8.31 -33.29
N GLU A 16 8.86 7.35 -34.09
CA GLU A 16 8.57 5.93 -33.93
C GLU A 16 9.18 5.34 -32.66
N GLY A 17 10.39 5.81 -32.29
CA GLY A 17 11.05 5.41 -31.06
C GLY A 17 10.33 5.96 -29.82
N LEU A 18 9.89 7.23 -29.86
CA LEU A 18 9.08 7.81 -28.79
C LEU A 18 7.75 7.07 -28.63
N LYS A 19 7.05 6.80 -29.73
CA LYS A 19 5.80 6.04 -29.72
C LYS A 19 5.97 4.65 -29.10
N SER A 20 7.03 3.93 -29.48
CA SER A 20 7.34 2.63 -28.88
C SER A 20 7.57 2.72 -27.36
N LEU A 21 8.27 3.77 -26.90
CA LEU A 21 8.49 4.00 -25.47
C LEU A 21 7.17 4.28 -24.73
N GLU A 22 6.28 5.10 -25.31
CA GLU A 22 4.94 5.39 -24.77
C GLU A 22 4.08 4.12 -24.64
N GLU A 23 4.12 3.22 -25.62
CA GLU A 23 3.41 1.94 -25.59
C GLU A 23 3.89 1.06 -24.43
N VAL A 24 5.21 0.96 -24.22
CA VAL A 24 5.79 0.18 -23.12
C VAL A 24 5.41 0.75 -21.75
N PHE A 25 5.52 2.07 -21.58
CA PHE A 25 5.10 2.73 -20.33
C PHE A 25 3.60 2.59 -20.08
N SER A 26 2.78 2.72 -21.13
CA SER A 26 1.33 2.55 -21.03
C SER A 26 0.96 1.14 -20.59
N TRP A 27 1.61 0.11 -21.13
CA TRP A 27 1.44 -1.27 -20.69
C TRP A 27 1.86 -1.45 -19.23
N ALA A 28 3.01 -0.90 -18.83
CA ALA A 28 3.54 -1.06 -17.48
C ALA A 28 2.64 -0.39 -16.42
N LEU A 29 2.09 0.80 -16.72
CA LEU A 29 1.20 1.53 -15.83
C LEU A 29 -0.19 0.87 -15.66
N GLN A 30 -0.57 -0.03 -16.56
CA GLN A 30 -1.80 -0.85 -16.40
C GLN A 30 -1.60 -2.03 -15.45
N GLN A 31 -0.35 -2.40 -15.15
CA GLN A 31 -0.07 -3.48 -14.22
C GLN A 31 -0.26 -3.00 -12.77
N GLU A 32 -0.65 -3.91 -11.86
CA GLU A 32 -0.72 -3.64 -10.42
C GLU A 32 0.70 -3.51 -9.84
N THR A 33 1.32 -2.36 -10.05
CA THR A 33 2.71 -2.05 -9.65
C THR A 33 2.78 -0.83 -8.75
N THR A 34 3.88 -0.72 -8.00
CA THR A 34 4.29 0.50 -7.30
C THR A 34 5.50 1.06 -8.04
N PRO A 35 5.33 2.08 -8.90
CA PRO A 35 6.45 2.76 -9.54
C PRO A 35 7.41 3.31 -8.49
N VAL A 36 8.71 3.10 -8.70
CA VAL A 36 9.79 3.54 -7.82
C VAL A 36 11.02 3.87 -8.63
N PHE A 37 11.87 4.74 -8.09
CA PHE A 37 13.22 4.91 -8.64
C PHE A 37 14.08 3.67 -8.38
N ALA A 38 15.04 3.41 -9.26
CA ALA A 38 16.00 2.32 -9.09
C ALA A 38 16.75 2.39 -7.74
N SER A 39 17.05 3.60 -7.27
CA SER A 39 17.69 3.85 -5.96
C SER A 39 16.79 3.43 -4.78
N GLU A 40 15.48 3.65 -4.87
CA GLU A 40 14.51 3.22 -3.86
C GLU A 40 14.35 1.70 -3.87
N TYR A 41 14.33 1.08 -5.04
CA TYR A 41 14.32 -0.38 -5.16
C TYR A 41 15.59 -1.00 -4.54
N ALA A 42 16.77 -0.45 -4.83
CA ALA A 42 18.02 -0.91 -4.24
C ALA A 42 18.01 -0.82 -2.70
N ARG A 43 17.48 0.28 -2.14
CA ARG A 43 17.31 0.43 -0.69
C ARG A 43 16.39 -0.65 -0.11
N LYS A 44 15.25 -0.96 -0.76
CA LYS A 44 14.35 -2.06 -0.34
C LYS A 44 15.04 -3.42 -0.35
N ALA A 45 15.82 -3.70 -1.38
CA ALA A 45 16.56 -4.96 -1.50
C ALA A 45 17.63 -5.12 -0.41
N LEU A 46 18.32 -4.03 -0.04
CA LEU A 46 19.27 -4.03 1.07
C LEU A 46 18.59 -4.15 2.43
N ASP A 47 17.45 -3.49 2.60
CA ASP A 47 16.67 -3.48 3.85
C ASP A 47 16.13 -4.87 4.20
N PHE A 48 15.81 -5.70 3.20
CA PHE A 48 15.45 -7.11 3.41
C PHE A 48 16.46 -7.88 4.27
N ARG A 49 17.76 -7.54 4.18
CA ARG A 49 18.82 -8.18 4.98
C ARG A 49 18.89 -7.69 6.42
N ARG A 50 18.23 -6.57 6.72
CA ARG A 50 18.26 -5.87 8.02
C ARG A 50 16.99 -6.05 8.82
N VAL A 51 15.85 -6.31 8.16
CA VAL A 51 14.59 -6.55 8.84
C VAL A 51 14.71 -7.77 9.74
N VAL A 52 14.35 -7.58 11.01
CA VAL A 52 14.28 -8.64 12.01
C VAL A 52 12.82 -8.90 12.35
N ILE A 53 12.43 -10.17 12.28
CA ILE A 53 11.12 -10.65 12.71
C ILE A 53 11.35 -11.65 13.85
N ALA A 54 10.77 -11.38 15.00
CA ALA A 54 10.92 -12.22 16.20
C ALA A 54 9.55 -12.50 16.83
N ARG A 55 9.47 -13.53 17.67
CA ARG A 55 8.30 -13.74 18.53
C ARG A 55 8.24 -12.64 19.60
N SER A 56 7.03 -12.23 19.96
CA SER A 56 6.75 -11.33 21.08
C SER A 56 5.77 -12.01 22.04
N ALA A 57 5.50 -11.38 23.19
CA ALA A 57 4.57 -11.92 24.19
C ALA A 57 3.14 -12.15 23.65
N THR A 58 2.73 -11.37 22.64
CA THR A 58 1.36 -11.39 22.09
C THR A 58 1.29 -11.85 20.64
N GLY A 59 2.43 -12.08 19.98
CA GLY A 59 2.47 -12.46 18.58
C GLY A 59 3.88 -12.36 18.00
N TRP A 60 4.07 -11.38 17.11
CA TRP A 60 5.32 -11.15 16.41
C TRP A 60 5.75 -9.69 16.49
N ARG A 61 7.06 -9.48 16.44
CA ARG A 61 7.72 -8.19 16.48
C ARG A 61 8.55 -8.01 15.24
N VAL A 62 8.37 -6.88 14.57
CA VAL A 62 9.16 -6.46 13.40
C VAL A 62 10.00 -5.25 13.80
N ARG A 63 11.28 -5.24 13.44
CA ARG A 63 12.19 -4.10 13.59
C ARG A 63 13.07 -3.93 12.35
N GLY A 64 13.55 -2.71 12.12
CA GLY A 64 14.50 -2.41 11.04
C GLY A 64 13.90 -2.41 9.64
N ALA A 65 12.58 -2.19 9.50
CA ALA A 65 11.89 -2.11 8.20
C ALA A 65 11.86 -0.67 7.68
N GLU A 66 13.03 -0.09 7.38
CA GLU A 66 13.15 1.32 6.97
C GLU A 66 12.56 1.61 5.59
N HIS A 67 12.74 0.70 4.64
CA HIS A 67 12.32 0.85 3.24
C HIS A 67 11.43 -0.31 2.78
N LEU A 68 11.64 -1.52 3.31
CA LEU A 68 10.80 -2.68 3.01
C LEU A 68 9.55 -2.67 3.91
N ARG A 69 8.51 -1.96 3.47
CA ARG A 69 7.26 -1.75 4.22
C ARG A 69 6.17 -2.79 3.95
N THR A 70 6.49 -3.88 3.27
CA THR A 70 5.52 -4.93 2.96
C THR A 70 6.08 -6.29 3.37
N LEU A 71 5.34 -7.01 4.20
CA LEU A 71 5.73 -8.33 4.69
C LEU A 71 4.72 -9.37 4.26
N ARG A 72 5.19 -10.52 3.79
CA ARG A 72 4.32 -11.68 3.53
C ARG A 72 4.05 -12.41 4.84
N TRP A 73 2.80 -12.80 5.08
CA TRP A 73 2.45 -13.70 6.17
C TRP A 73 1.76 -14.96 5.63
N PRO A 74 1.92 -16.12 6.28
CA PRO A 74 1.22 -17.35 5.92
C PRO A 74 -0.16 -17.45 6.59
N ARG A 75 -1.13 -18.05 5.89
CA ARG A 75 -2.51 -18.24 6.37
C ARG A 75 -2.60 -19.08 7.64
N SER A 76 -1.62 -19.94 7.92
CA SER A 76 -1.54 -20.74 9.15
C SER A 76 -1.48 -19.91 10.43
N LEU A 77 -1.10 -18.63 10.35
CA LEU A 77 -1.16 -17.71 11.49
C LEU A 77 -2.56 -17.11 11.71
N GLY A 78 -3.49 -17.28 10.77
CA GLY A 78 -4.78 -16.60 10.74
C GLY A 78 -4.74 -15.29 9.95
N VAL A 79 -5.59 -14.34 10.34
CA VAL A 79 -5.69 -13.00 9.74
C VAL A 79 -5.13 -11.93 10.68
N PRO A 80 -4.52 -10.85 10.16
CA PRO A 80 -4.00 -9.77 10.99
C PRO A 80 -5.11 -9.08 11.80
N ALA A 81 -4.96 -9.03 13.13
CA ALA A 81 -5.84 -8.29 14.04
C ALA A 81 -5.36 -6.83 14.12
N LEU A 82 -5.93 -5.95 13.29
CA LEU A 82 -5.50 -4.55 13.22
C LEU A 82 -5.79 -3.77 14.51
N SER A 83 -6.85 -4.14 15.24
CA SER A 83 -7.17 -3.55 16.55
C SER A 83 -6.14 -3.86 17.63
N ARG A 84 -5.43 -4.99 17.51
CA ARG A 84 -4.42 -5.46 18.48
C ARG A 84 -2.98 -5.31 17.98
N SER A 85 -2.80 -4.93 16.71
CA SER A 85 -1.50 -4.72 16.09
C SER A 85 -1.13 -3.24 16.09
N SER A 86 0.17 -2.94 16.02
CA SER A 86 0.70 -1.59 15.86
C SER A 86 1.70 -1.54 14.71
N GLY A 87 1.83 -0.38 14.07
CA GLY A 87 2.73 -0.21 12.91
C GLY A 87 2.23 -0.86 11.62
N VAL A 88 0.92 -1.14 11.51
CA VAL A 88 0.29 -1.73 10.32
C VAL A 88 -0.87 -0.86 9.83
N ALA A 89 -0.79 -0.38 8.59
CA ALA A 89 -1.80 0.47 7.95
C ALA A 89 -2.88 -0.32 7.19
N GLY A 90 -2.62 -1.59 6.91
CA GLY A 90 -3.54 -2.44 6.19
C GLY A 90 -2.89 -3.75 5.77
N TYR A 91 -3.62 -4.53 4.98
CA TYR A 91 -3.15 -5.80 4.46
C TYR A 91 -4.00 -6.20 3.25
N VAL A 92 -3.53 -7.17 2.47
CA VAL A 92 -4.32 -7.86 1.46
C VAL A 92 -4.09 -9.37 1.56
N GLU A 93 -5.16 -10.14 1.57
CA GLU A 93 -5.10 -11.60 1.48
C GLU A 93 -4.95 -12.02 0.03
N LYS A 94 -3.94 -12.83 -0.27
CA LYS A 94 -3.64 -13.32 -1.62
C LYS A 94 -2.86 -14.63 -1.54
N GLY A 95 -3.35 -15.66 -2.24
CA GLY A 95 -2.74 -16.99 -2.24
C GLY A 95 -2.78 -17.66 -0.85
N GLU A 96 -1.65 -18.24 -0.42
CA GLU A 96 -1.51 -19.02 0.83
C GLU A 96 -1.40 -18.15 2.11
N GLY A 97 -1.87 -16.91 2.06
CA GLY A 97 -1.74 -15.95 3.15
C GLY A 97 -2.01 -14.54 2.62
N GLY A 98 -1.05 -13.64 2.79
CA GLY A 98 -1.15 -12.31 2.19
C GLY A 98 0.05 -11.41 2.44
N TYR A 99 -0.16 -10.11 2.21
CA TYR A 99 0.82 -9.05 2.41
C TYR A 99 0.33 -7.98 3.40
N LEU A 100 1.09 -7.77 4.47
CA LEU A 100 0.91 -6.71 5.45
C LEU A 100 1.55 -5.42 4.93
N HIS A 101 0.88 -4.29 5.15
CA HIS A 101 1.40 -2.96 4.83
C HIS A 101 1.82 -2.25 6.12
N LEU A 102 3.12 -2.18 6.36
CA LEU A 102 3.68 -1.52 7.53
C LEU A 102 3.58 0.00 7.39
N SER A 103 3.25 0.68 8.48
CA SER A 103 3.20 2.14 8.56
C SER A 103 4.40 2.77 9.26
N ALA A 104 5.20 1.97 9.97
CA ALA A 104 6.38 2.40 10.70
C ALA A 104 7.50 1.36 10.55
N ASN A 105 8.75 1.72 10.93
CA ASN A 105 9.94 0.87 10.70
C ASN A 105 9.98 -0.33 11.66
N GLN A 106 8.95 -0.40 12.49
CA GLN A 106 8.70 -1.40 13.49
C GLN A 106 7.20 -1.66 13.57
N ALA A 107 6.85 -2.88 13.95
CA ALA A 107 5.47 -3.29 14.16
C ALA A 107 5.38 -4.33 15.28
N GLU A 108 4.23 -4.34 15.97
CA GLU A 108 3.78 -5.49 16.76
C GLU A 108 2.60 -6.10 16.01
N LEU A 109 2.71 -7.37 15.63
CA LEU A 109 1.73 -8.08 14.83
C LEU A 109 1.04 -9.13 15.67
N VAL A 110 -0.28 -9.04 15.75
CA VAL A 110 -1.15 -10.04 16.36
C VAL A 110 -2.04 -10.61 15.28
N PHE A 111 -2.20 -11.92 15.26
CA PHE A 111 -3.11 -12.60 14.34
C PHE A 111 -4.32 -13.16 15.11
N SER A 112 -5.43 -13.35 14.41
CA SER A 112 -6.70 -13.86 14.93
C SER A 112 -7.31 -14.82 13.92
N PRO A 113 -8.16 -15.77 14.34
CA PRO A 113 -8.96 -16.55 13.40
C PRO A 113 -10.14 -15.73 12.81
N GLN A 114 -10.54 -14.63 13.45
CA GLN A 114 -11.64 -13.77 12.99
C GLN A 114 -11.16 -12.55 12.22
N VAL A 115 -11.85 -12.23 11.12
CA VAL A 115 -11.67 -10.99 10.36
C VAL A 115 -12.33 -9.83 11.08
N GLU A 116 -11.58 -8.75 11.28
CA GLU A 116 -12.12 -7.50 11.81
C GLU A 116 -12.75 -6.66 10.70
N ALA A 117 -13.96 -6.15 10.92
CA ALA A 117 -14.67 -5.26 9.99
C ALA A 117 -14.16 -3.80 10.07
N LEU A 118 -12.86 -3.61 10.21
CA LEU A 118 -12.23 -2.29 10.31
C LEU A 118 -11.77 -1.80 8.93
N PRO A 119 -11.91 -0.49 8.63
CA PRO A 119 -11.30 0.11 7.45
C PRO A 119 -9.80 -0.17 7.42
N ARG A 120 -9.32 -0.61 6.25
CA ARG A 120 -7.91 -0.93 6.02
C ARG A 120 -7.48 -0.67 4.59
N LEU A 121 -6.21 -0.31 4.42
CA LEU A 121 -5.58 -0.24 3.10
C LEU A 121 -5.42 -1.65 2.53
N VAL A 122 -5.90 -1.86 1.30
CA VAL A 122 -5.74 -3.12 0.55
C VAL A 122 -4.53 -3.02 -0.37
N SER A 123 -4.44 -1.95 -1.16
CA SER A 123 -3.36 -1.72 -2.11
C SER A 123 -3.17 -0.22 -2.35
N ALA A 124 -1.96 0.18 -2.72
CA ALA A 124 -1.64 1.53 -3.19
C ALA A 124 -0.44 1.47 -4.15
N ASN A 125 -0.44 2.30 -5.19
CA ASN A 125 0.73 2.50 -6.06
C ASN A 125 1.76 3.50 -5.47
N GLY A 126 1.71 3.73 -4.15
CA GLY A 126 2.59 4.64 -3.43
C GLY A 126 2.96 4.12 -2.05
N GLN A 127 3.95 4.76 -1.44
CA GLN A 127 4.44 4.48 -0.10
C GLN A 127 3.51 5.10 0.96
N ILE A 128 3.31 4.38 2.06
CA ILE A 128 2.72 4.93 3.29
C ILE A 128 3.78 5.74 4.02
N ILE A 129 3.52 7.04 4.20
CA ILE A 129 4.43 7.95 4.90
C ILE A 129 3.95 8.26 6.32
N ASP A 130 2.63 8.27 6.54
CA ASP A 130 2.04 8.37 7.88
C ASP A 130 0.76 7.53 7.95
N TYR A 131 0.41 7.08 9.16
CA TYR A 131 -0.79 6.32 9.42
C TYR A 131 -1.28 6.58 10.84
N ARG A 132 -2.58 6.86 10.98
CA ARG A 132 -3.22 7.01 12.28
C ARG A 132 -4.59 6.37 12.28
N ARG A 133 -4.93 5.70 13.38
CA ARG A 133 -6.27 5.18 13.67
C ARG A 133 -6.78 5.87 14.92
N GLY A 134 -7.84 6.65 14.77
CA GLY A 134 -8.50 7.32 15.89
C GLY A 134 -9.35 6.35 16.71
N ARG A 135 -9.62 6.70 17.97
CA ARG A 135 -10.55 5.95 18.83
C ARG A 135 -12.01 6.08 18.38
N ASP A 136 -12.30 7.12 17.61
CA ASP A 136 -13.59 7.40 16.97
C ASP A 136 -13.92 6.44 15.83
N GLY A 137 -12.95 5.68 15.32
CA GLY A 137 -13.08 4.79 14.17
C GLY A 137 -12.56 5.41 12.88
N ASN A 138 -12.18 6.69 12.90
CA ASN A 138 -11.59 7.37 11.75
C ASN A 138 -10.17 6.86 11.51
N VAL A 139 -9.80 6.79 10.23
CA VAL A 139 -8.47 6.29 9.83
C VAL A 139 -7.86 7.25 8.83
N ARG A 140 -6.59 7.59 9.03
CA ARG A 140 -5.81 8.46 8.17
C ARG A 140 -4.60 7.72 7.62
N TRP A 141 -4.39 7.85 6.31
CA TRP A 141 -3.18 7.43 5.60
C TRP A 141 -2.59 8.63 4.88
N ARG A 142 -1.27 8.83 4.97
CA ARG A 142 -0.57 9.73 4.05
C ARG A 142 0.17 8.88 3.04
N LEU A 143 -0.22 8.98 1.77
CA LEU A 143 0.34 8.20 0.67
C LEU A 143 1.19 9.09 -0.23
N GLN A 144 2.30 8.55 -0.72
CA GLN A 144 3.19 9.21 -1.68
C GLN A 144 3.56 8.22 -2.79
N ALA A 145 3.07 8.49 -3.99
CA ALA A 145 3.40 7.82 -5.24
C ALA A 145 4.26 8.73 -6.12
N HIS A 146 4.78 8.17 -7.22
CA HIS A 146 5.54 8.90 -8.25
C HIS A 146 4.71 9.18 -9.51
N VAL A 147 3.48 8.67 -9.55
CA VAL A 147 2.50 8.83 -10.62
C VAL A 147 1.13 9.14 -9.96
N PRO A 148 0.07 9.50 -10.72
CA PRO A 148 -1.24 9.73 -10.14
C PRO A 148 -1.67 8.60 -9.19
N LEU A 149 -2.07 8.98 -7.98
CA LEU A 149 -2.27 8.05 -6.88
C LEU A 149 -3.50 7.16 -7.13
N VAL A 150 -3.31 5.84 -7.01
CA VAL A 150 -4.37 4.84 -7.03
C VAL A 150 -4.23 3.98 -5.77
N PHE A 151 -5.35 3.79 -5.08
CA PHE A 151 -5.39 2.96 -3.88
C PHE A 151 -6.75 2.29 -3.72
N SER A 152 -6.81 1.30 -2.84
CA SER A 152 -8.05 0.62 -2.50
C SER A 152 -8.17 0.36 -1.00
N LEU A 153 -9.40 0.47 -0.51
CA LEU A 153 -9.76 0.26 0.89
C LEU A 153 -10.75 -0.89 0.99
N ALA A 154 -10.62 -1.69 2.05
CA ALA A 154 -11.65 -2.66 2.44
C ALA A 154 -12.41 -2.13 3.67
N ASN A 155 -13.65 -2.60 3.84
CA ASN A 155 -14.52 -2.27 4.97
C ASN A 155 -14.73 -0.75 5.17
N SER A 156 -14.72 0.02 4.08
CA SER A 156 -14.92 1.48 4.09
C SER A 156 -16.35 1.90 3.74
N GLY A 157 -17.30 0.96 3.63
CA GLY A 157 -18.66 1.23 3.15
C GLY A 157 -19.46 2.20 4.03
N SER A 158 -19.18 2.26 5.33
CA SER A 158 -19.78 3.20 6.29
C SER A 158 -18.99 4.51 6.45
N CYS A 159 -17.92 4.69 5.67
CA CYS A 159 -17.02 5.82 5.79
C CYS A 159 -17.15 6.77 4.59
N ARG A 160 -17.12 8.08 4.85
CA ARG A 160 -16.84 9.06 3.80
C ARG A 160 -15.33 9.12 3.61
N ILE A 161 -14.87 8.97 2.38
CA ILE A 161 -13.45 9.06 2.05
C ILE A 161 -13.15 10.45 1.56
N GLU A 162 -12.10 11.05 2.10
CA GLU A 162 -11.59 12.36 1.70
C GLU A 162 -10.12 12.25 1.30
N ALA A 163 -9.71 13.04 0.31
CA ALA A 163 -8.33 13.26 -0.07
C ALA A 163 -8.02 14.75 0.11
N ASP A 164 -7.06 15.07 0.99
CA ASP A 164 -6.67 16.44 1.35
C ASP A 164 -7.89 17.32 1.72
N GLY A 165 -8.82 16.74 2.51
CA GLY A 165 -10.04 17.40 2.98
C GLY A 165 -11.17 17.52 1.94
N ARG A 166 -11.00 16.94 0.74
CA ARG A 166 -12.04 16.92 -0.30
C ARG A 166 -12.67 15.54 -0.42
N PRO A 167 -14.01 15.41 -0.44
CA PRO A 167 -14.67 14.14 -0.68
C PRO A 167 -14.19 13.47 -1.97
N LEU A 168 -13.92 12.16 -1.89
CA LEU A 168 -13.43 11.36 -3.00
C LEU A 168 -14.45 10.29 -3.35
N GLU A 169 -14.94 10.35 -4.59
CA GLU A 169 -15.82 9.33 -5.13
C GLU A 169 -15.04 8.06 -5.53
N PRO A 170 -15.64 6.88 -5.37
CA PRO A 170 -15.01 5.63 -5.75
C PRO A 170 -14.93 5.50 -7.27
N SER A 171 -13.79 5.07 -7.79
CA SER A 171 -13.64 4.77 -9.22
C SER A 171 -14.20 3.39 -9.59
N ARG A 172 -14.22 2.45 -8.63
CA ARG A 172 -14.78 1.10 -8.78
C ARG A 172 -15.08 0.51 -7.40
N ARG A 173 -16.13 -0.31 -7.31
CA ARG A 173 -16.43 -1.15 -6.14
C ARG A 173 -16.46 -2.61 -6.58
N ASP A 174 -15.80 -3.48 -5.82
CA ASP A 174 -15.69 -4.90 -6.12
C ASP A 174 -15.76 -5.71 -4.81
N GLY A 175 -16.91 -6.34 -4.57
CA GLY A 175 -17.22 -6.97 -3.28
C GLY A 175 -17.02 -5.99 -2.12
N GLY A 176 -16.21 -6.37 -1.14
CA GLY A 176 -15.87 -5.55 0.04
C GLY A 176 -14.75 -4.53 -0.18
N ILE A 177 -14.24 -4.37 -1.41
CA ILE A 177 -13.12 -3.47 -1.75
C ILE A 177 -13.63 -2.30 -2.58
N THR A 178 -13.25 -1.09 -2.17
CA THR A 178 -13.52 0.15 -2.91
C THR A 178 -12.22 0.74 -3.42
N HIS A 179 -12.16 1.04 -4.72
CA HIS A 179 -11.00 1.58 -5.41
C HIS A 179 -11.17 3.09 -5.63
N TYR A 180 -10.04 3.80 -5.56
CA TYR A 180 -9.96 5.25 -5.68
C TYR A 180 -8.80 5.62 -6.59
N ARG A 181 -8.94 6.73 -7.31
CA ARG A 181 -7.91 7.30 -8.19
C ARG A 181 -7.94 8.81 -8.06
N LEU A 182 -6.76 9.41 -7.90
CA LEU A 182 -6.54 10.84 -8.02
C LEU A 182 -5.93 11.09 -9.40
N THR A 183 -6.40 12.12 -10.11
CA THR A 183 -5.92 12.46 -11.45
C THR A 183 -4.64 13.29 -11.42
N ASP A 184 -4.55 14.23 -10.47
CA ASP A 184 -3.54 15.30 -10.50
C ASP A 184 -2.54 15.26 -9.33
N HIS A 185 -2.70 14.31 -8.42
CA HIS A 185 -1.90 14.23 -7.19
C HIS A 185 -1.21 12.88 -7.06
N ALA A 186 0.12 12.92 -6.96
CA ALA A 186 0.93 11.75 -6.64
C ALA A 186 1.03 11.53 -5.12
N ALA A 187 0.76 12.55 -4.30
CA ALA A 187 0.73 12.42 -2.84
C ALA A 187 -0.54 13.07 -2.27
N ALA A 188 -1.15 12.41 -1.29
CA ALA A 188 -2.35 12.91 -0.63
C ALA A 188 -2.47 12.35 0.80
N THR A 189 -3.10 13.13 1.67
CA THR A 189 -3.67 12.65 2.92
C THR A 189 -5.05 12.08 2.65
N ILE A 190 -5.20 10.76 2.85
CA ILE A 190 -6.47 10.05 2.74
C ILE A 190 -7.08 9.87 4.12
N GLU A 191 -8.31 10.31 4.30
CA GLU A 191 -9.06 10.18 5.54
C GLU A 191 -10.34 9.38 5.30
N ALA A 192 -10.52 8.30 6.06
CA ALA A 192 -11.77 7.56 6.16
C ALA A 192 -12.52 8.05 7.41
N LEU A 193 -13.56 8.83 7.19
CA LEU A 193 -14.42 9.39 8.22
C LEU A 193 -15.62 8.46 8.41
N CYS A 194 -15.54 7.59 9.42
CA CYS A 194 -16.48 6.50 9.63
C CYS A 194 -17.53 6.88 10.67
N ARG A 195 -18.79 6.59 10.38
CA ARG A 195 -19.85 6.68 11.39
C ARG A 195 -19.75 5.46 12.31
N ARG A 196 -19.86 5.70 13.61
CA ARG A 196 -20.00 4.64 14.62
C ARG A 196 -21.37 3.98 14.53
#